data_AF-A0A098DCJ0-F1
#
_entry.id   AF-A0A098DCJ0-F1
#
_cell.length_a   1.000
_cell.length_b   1.000
_cell.length_c   1.000
_cell.angle_alpha   90.00
_cell.angle_beta   90.00
_cell.angle_gamma   90.00
#
_symmetry.space_group_name_H-M   'P 1'
#
loop_
_entity.id
_entity.type
_entity.pdbx_description
1 polymer ?
#
loop_
_entity_poly.entity_id
_entity_poly.type
_entity_poly.pdbx_seq_one_letter_code
_entity_poly.pdbx_strand_id
1 'polypeptide(L)'
;MSPTQVLRVSRFDPASATSKEKQIIQLDEKAPRKTLRDIRTILRDNDALEAKDLKSPFCEKNGSDVDDTMPLELYLTLLGNENPSEGDLDVYFKSKKIFTPIDQATKDMISEKLDLAFQQEPELIKKNPELLTSSFNPNEWKAVKGEISHVADLTERQWSVIIRMNCLLSGHRIMTTQYEQNGKPMQMSLDGIERSPYNAFKIKAREFEAYEISSEGLYDPKDKSDKEYSFRIPRFRVDDDSSVTVVETKTSFEKSMVDSSFSETSFQVAASGSLFGVSVGVKAGGAKASSDNSLALEARDESSLVVNYNYPRVTLYWDAKSLEVSEECLEDIKKVKDHKTLSSFNEKYGHIFSKRVRIGGRLSSSEKVTSTQDASTQSQIRKLKANASASVSSSFFQASASYSNEKQSNESKSSDSKSLNKSMAWEATGGDTLLCNSPAQWCSTVSHYENWRIVNQDEVVRLSEFLAEFPEVKKINENLVEYFKKCADTY
;
A
#
# COMPACT_ATOMS: atom_id res chain seq x y z
N MET A 1 0.38 14.56 63.28
CA MET A 1 -0.33 14.68 62.00
C MET A 1 0.69 15.25 61.03
N SER A 2 1.16 14.45 60.06
CA SER A 2 2.12 14.91 59.05
C SER A 2 1.44 15.96 58.15
N PRO A 3 2.13 17.05 57.77
CA PRO A 3 1.54 18.07 56.91
C PRO A 3 1.21 17.46 55.53
N THR A 4 -0.04 17.61 55.10
CA THR A 4 -0.50 17.13 53.79
C THR A 4 0.01 18.07 52.70
N GLN A 5 0.93 17.60 51.86
CA GLN A 5 1.51 18.40 50.79
C GLN A 5 0.62 18.39 49.53
N VAL A 6 0.41 19.57 48.91
CA VAL A 6 -0.36 19.70 47.67
C VAL A 6 0.49 20.23 46.51
N LEU A 7 0.16 19.80 45.30
CA LEU A 7 0.77 20.23 44.05
C LEU A 7 -0.20 21.14 43.30
N ARG A 8 0.15 22.41 43.15
CA ARG A 8 -0.60 23.41 42.38
C ARG A 8 -0.07 23.46 40.96
N VAL A 9 -0.95 23.19 40.00
CA VAL A 9 -0.59 23.05 38.60
C VAL A 9 -1.12 24.26 37.85
N SER A 10 -0.22 24.98 37.19
CA SER A 10 -0.54 26.18 36.41
C SER A 10 -0.11 26.03 34.94
N ARG A 11 -0.92 26.60 34.04
CA ARG A 11 -0.63 26.64 32.60
C ARG A 11 -0.17 28.05 32.22
N PHE A 12 1.04 28.17 31.69
CA PHE A 12 1.57 29.42 31.14
C PHE A 12 1.16 29.60 29.68
N ASP A 13 0.58 30.75 29.33
CA ASP A 13 0.26 31.11 27.94
C ASP A 13 1.29 32.12 27.39
N PRO A 14 2.12 31.72 26.41
CA PRO A 14 3.08 32.62 25.76
C PRO A 14 2.42 33.80 25.04
N ALA A 15 1.10 33.75 24.73
CA ALA A 15 0.38 34.86 24.08
C ALA A 15 0.37 36.12 24.92
N SER A 16 0.00 35.91 26.17
CA SER A 16 -0.36 36.92 27.14
C SER A 16 0.73 37.07 28.18
N ALA A 17 1.73 36.18 28.17
CA ALA A 17 2.76 36.04 29.19
C ALA A 17 2.17 35.88 30.59
N THR A 18 1.02 35.19 30.70
CA THR A 18 0.32 34.96 31.97
C THR A 18 0.15 33.47 32.26
N SER A 19 0.15 33.12 33.54
CA SER A 19 -0.14 31.78 34.04
C SER A 19 -1.54 31.71 34.63
N LYS A 20 -2.28 30.64 34.32
CA LYS A 20 -3.58 30.35 34.92
C LYS A 20 -3.53 29.04 35.69
N GLU A 21 -3.92 29.06 36.97
CA GLU A 21 -4.05 27.85 37.78
C GLU A 21 -5.10 26.92 37.16
N LYS A 22 -4.73 25.63 37.03
CA LYS A 22 -5.54 24.60 36.39
C LYS A 22 -6.15 23.66 37.41
N GLN A 23 -5.34 23.13 38.32
CA GLN A 23 -5.76 22.10 39.27
C GLN A 23 -4.82 22.05 40.46
N ILE A 24 -5.33 21.60 41.61
CA ILE A 24 -4.55 21.28 42.81
C ILE A 24 -4.68 19.79 43.08
N ILE A 25 -3.55 19.10 43.25
CA ILE A 25 -3.48 17.65 43.44
C ILE A 25 -2.90 17.37 44.83
N GLN A 26 -3.58 16.56 45.64
CA GLN A 26 -3.05 16.09 46.92
C GLN A 26 -2.02 14.98 46.68
N LEU A 27 -0.83 15.11 47.25
CA LEU A 27 0.26 14.15 46.98
C LEU A 27 0.33 13.04 48.04
N ASP A 28 0.42 11.78 47.58
CA ASP A 28 0.64 10.61 48.44
C ASP A 28 2.14 10.48 48.82
N GLU A 29 2.45 10.29 50.10
CA GLU A 29 3.82 10.18 50.66
C GLU A 29 4.67 9.08 50.00
N LYS A 30 4.05 8.08 49.36
CA LYS A 30 4.77 6.93 48.75
C LYS A 30 5.19 7.13 47.30
N ALA A 31 4.73 8.18 46.61
CA ALA A 31 5.06 8.40 45.21
C ALA A 31 6.50 8.95 45.04
N PRO A 32 7.33 8.42 44.13
CA PRO A 32 8.65 8.98 43.86
C PRO A 32 8.53 10.38 43.23
N ARG A 33 9.29 11.36 43.74
CA ARG A 33 9.24 12.77 43.31
C ARG A 33 10.64 13.35 43.05
N LYS A 34 11.53 12.55 42.47
CA LYS A 34 12.93 12.96 42.32
C LYS A 34 13.11 13.96 41.18
N THR A 35 12.32 13.85 40.12
CA THR A 35 12.46 14.65 38.90
C THR A 35 11.12 15.19 38.40
N LEU A 36 11.16 16.19 37.51
CA LEU A 36 9.96 16.70 36.83
C LEU A 36 9.27 15.63 35.97
N ARG A 37 10.01 14.63 35.50
CA ARG A 37 9.44 13.45 34.84
C ARG A 37 8.49 12.68 35.74
N ASP A 38 8.85 12.53 37.01
CA ASP A 38 7.99 11.85 38.00
C ASP A 38 6.72 12.67 38.25
N ILE A 39 6.86 14.01 38.33
CA ILE A 39 5.72 14.93 38.41
C ILE A 39 4.82 14.82 37.17
N ARG A 40 5.37 14.74 35.95
CA ARG A 40 4.56 14.57 34.74
C ARG A 40 3.73 13.29 34.75
N THR A 41 4.25 12.21 35.33
CA THR A 41 3.50 10.97 35.52
C THR A 41 2.32 11.20 36.46
N ILE A 42 2.54 11.86 37.60
CA ILE A 42 1.47 12.23 38.55
C ILE A 42 0.40 13.11 37.89
N LEU A 43 0.81 14.10 37.09
CA LEU A 43 -0.12 14.96 36.35
C LEU A 43 -0.96 14.19 35.33
N ARG A 44 -0.39 13.16 34.70
CA ARG A 44 -1.10 12.30 33.76
C ARG A 44 -2.10 11.41 34.46
N ASP A 45 -1.69 10.77 35.55
CA ASP A 45 -2.52 9.83 36.31
C ASP A 45 -3.71 10.52 36.99
N ASN A 46 -3.63 11.85 37.19
CA ASN A 46 -4.70 12.69 37.74
C ASN A 46 -5.43 13.52 36.66
N ASP A 47 -5.24 13.21 35.37
CA ASP A 47 -5.85 13.91 34.22
C ASP A 47 -5.65 15.44 34.20
N ALA A 48 -4.59 15.94 34.82
CA ALA A 48 -4.29 17.38 34.92
C ALA A 48 -3.69 17.96 33.62
N LEU A 49 -3.38 17.11 32.63
CA LEU A 49 -2.88 17.51 31.31
C LEU A 49 -3.88 17.08 30.20
N GLU A 50 -4.34 18.05 29.41
CA GLU A 50 -5.13 17.77 28.21
C GLU A 50 -4.25 17.07 27.15
N ALA A 51 -4.86 16.30 26.24
CA ALA A 51 -4.13 15.51 25.23
C ALA A 51 -3.10 16.32 24.42
N LYS A 52 -3.40 17.61 24.15
CA LYS A 52 -2.53 18.53 23.42
C LYS A 52 -1.32 19.02 24.24
N ASP A 53 -1.41 18.96 25.57
CA ASP A 53 -0.43 19.46 26.52
C ASP A 53 0.43 18.33 27.14
N LEU A 54 0.16 17.06 26.81
CA LEU A 54 0.94 15.90 27.27
C LEU A 54 2.43 15.94 26.92
N LYS A 55 2.78 16.68 25.86
CA LYS A 55 4.17 16.91 25.41
C LYS A 55 4.59 18.36 25.57
N SER A 56 3.87 19.15 26.37
CA SER A 56 4.28 20.52 26.68
C SER A 56 5.45 20.51 27.65
N PRO A 57 6.49 21.33 27.43
CA PRO A 57 7.59 21.43 28.37
C PRO A 57 7.09 22.04 29.69
N PHE A 58 7.72 21.66 30.80
CA PHE A 58 7.61 22.45 32.02
C PHE A 58 8.25 23.80 31.79
N CYS A 59 7.88 24.79 32.58
CA CYS A 59 8.48 26.10 32.48
C CYS A 59 8.59 26.80 33.83
N GLU A 60 9.35 27.88 33.87
CA GLU A 60 9.35 28.84 34.98
C GLU A 60 8.10 29.74 34.95
N LYS A 61 7.90 30.58 35.99
CA LYS A 61 6.83 31.59 36.06
C LYS A 61 6.84 32.56 34.87
N ASN A 62 8.01 32.81 34.28
CA ASN A 62 8.22 33.68 33.11
C ASN A 62 8.03 32.94 31.77
N GLY A 63 7.82 31.62 31.78
CA GLY A 63 7.61 30.81 30.58
C GLY A 63 8.88 30.24 29.92
N SER A 64 10.05 30.32 30.56
CA SER A 64 11.29 29.66 30.11
C SER A 64 11.17 28.14 30.25
N ASP A 65 11.53 27.39 29.20
CA ASP A 65 11.36 25.94 29.15
C ASP A 65 12.34 25.21 30.08
N VAL A 66 11.86 24.21 30.81
CA VAL A 66 12.62 23.38 31.74
C VAL A 66 12.46 21.90 31.35
N ASP A 67 13.59 21.19 31.31
CA ASP A 67 13.64 19.79 30.92
C ASP A 67 13.15 18.84 32.03
N ASP A 68 12.49 17.76 31.64
CA ASP A 68 11.90 16.75 32.54
C ASP A 68 12.92 16.03 33.41
N THR A 69 14.19 15.99 32.99
CA THR A 69 15.27 15.36 33.76
C THR A 69 15.73 16.21 34.93
N MET A 70 15.27 17.47 35.03
CA MET A 70 15.62 18.36 36.14
C MET A 70 15.13 17.80 37.49
N PRO A 71 15.98 17.79 38.53
CA PRO A 71 15.56 17.44 39.88
C PRO A 71 14.48 18.40 40.39
N LEU A 72 13.44 17.85 41.04
CA LEU A 72 12.28 18.63 41.48
C LEU A 72 12.67 19.75 42.46
N GLU A 73 13.55 19.48 43.42
CA GLU A 73 14.03 20.47 44.39
C GLU A 73 14.74 21.66 43.73
N LEU A 74 15.52 21.39 42.68
CA LEU A 74 16.21 22.43 41.91
C LEU A 74 15.19 23.28 41.15
N TYR A 75 14.18 22.65 40.55
CA TYR A 75 13.10 23.37 39.87
C TYR A 75 12.30 24.26 40.83
N LEU A 76 11.95 23.77 42.03
CA LEU A 76 11.22 24.55 43.03
C LEU A 76 12.03 25.74 43.56
N THR A 77 13.34 25.54 43.74
CA THR A 77 14.26 26.64 44.08
C THR A 77 14.28 27.71 42.99
N LEU A 78 14.28 27.31 41.70
CA LEU A 78 14.20 28.26 40.57
C LEU A 78 12.89 29.06 40.56
N LEU A 79 11.80 28.49 41.07
CA LEU A 79 10.52 29.20 41.23
C LEU A 79 10.47 30.14 42.44
N GLY A 80 11.56 30.21 43.22
CA GLY A 80 11.70 31.04 44.42
C GLY A 80 11.14 30.40 45.69
N ASN A 81 11.04 29.06 45.75
CA ASN A 81 10.61 28.36 46.96
C ASN A 81 11.82 28.05 47.85
N GLU A 82 11.99 28.79 48.94
CA GLU A 82 13.17 28.73 49.81
C GLU A 82 13.26 27.45 50.66
N ASN A 83 12.15 26.71 50.85
CA ASN A 83 12.11 25.44 51.59
C ASN A 83 11.25 24.37 50.87
N PRO A 84 11.82 23.62 49.90
CA PRO A 84 11.07 22.64 49.08
C PRO A 84 10.46 21.46 49.87
N SER A 85 10.96 21.22 51.09
CA SER A 85 10.63 20.07 51.93
C SER A 85 9.38 20.27 52.79
N GLU A 86 8.92 21.51 52.98
CA GLU A 86 7.73 21.84 53.78
C GLU A 86 6.95 22.97 53.11
N GLY A 87 5.86 22.62 52.41
CA GLY A 87 4.94 23.59 51.80
C GLY A 87 4.28 23.11 50.50
N ASP A 88 3.32 23.90 50.00
CA ASP A 88 2.66 23.70 48.71
C ASP A 88 3.68 23.79 47.56
N LEU A 89 3.57 22.87 46.59
CA LEU A 89 4.47 22.79 45.45
C LEU A 89 3.81 23.40 44.21
N ASP A 90 4.41 24.44 43.63
CA ASP A 90 3.94 25.05 42.39
C ASP A 90 4.66 24.45 41.17
N VAL A 91 3.91 24.08 40.14
CA VAL A 91 4.46 23.59 38.87
C VAL A 91 3.76 24.25 37.69
N TYR A 92 4.55 24.68 36.71
CA TYR A 92 4.07 25.37 35.51
C TYR A 92 4.42 24.59 34.25
N PHE A 93 3.47 24.48 33.33
CA PHE A 93 3.72 23.95 31.98
C PHE A 93 3.25 24.91 30.89
N LYS A 94 3.96 24.90 29.77
CA LYS A 94 3.78 25.89 28.70
C LYS A 94 2.72 25.45 27.69
N SER A 95 1.78 26.34 27.41
CA SER A 95 0.79 26.16 26.35
C SER A 95 1.47 26.19 24.98
N LYS A 96 1.32 25.14 24.17
CA LYS A 96 1.74 25.17 22.76
C LYS A 96 0.67 25.91 21.94
N LYS A 97 1.03 27.08 21.39
CA LYS A 97 0.16 27.84 20.47
C LYS A 97 0.12 27.20 19.08
N ILE A 98 -1.06 27.30 18.44
CA ILE A 98 -1.25 26.99 17.02
C ILE A 98 -1.29 28.27 16.14
N PHE A 99 -1.43 29.50 16.66
CA PHE A 99 -1.42 30.72 15.84
C PHE A 99 -0.88 31.98 16.55
N THR A 100 -0.15 32.83 15.81
CA THR A 100 0.39 34.15 16.23
C THR A 100 -0.66 35.28 16.11
N PRO A 101 -0.54 36.39 16.89
CA PRO A 101 -1.50 37.49 16.87
C PRO A 101 -1.33 38.38 15.64
N ILE A 102 -2.46 38.85 15.11
CA ILE A 102 -2.59 39.75 13.96
C ILE A 102 -2.02 41.15 14.29
N ASP A 103 -1.31 41.75 13.33
CA ASP A 103 -0.66 43.06 13.50
C ASP A 103 -1.63 44.25 13.46
N GLN A 104 -1.12 45.42 13.85
CA GLN A 104 -1.91 46.64 13.99
C GLN A 104 -2.38 47.20 12.64
N ALA A 105 -1.64 46.97 11.56
CA ALA A 105 -2.04 47.37 10.21
C ALA A 105 -3.32 46.65 9.75
N THR A 106 -3.48 45.39 10.18
CA THR A 106 -4.68 44.60 9.88
C THR A 106 -5.89 45.07 10.73
N LYS A 107 -5.69 45.56 11.95
CA LYS A 107 -6.78 46.12 12.77
C LYS A 107 -7.31 47.43 12.21
N ASP A 108 -6.43 48.28 11.69
CA ASP A 108 -6.82 49.58 11.15
C ASP A 108 -7.63 49.40 9.86
N MET A 109 -7.29 48.41 9.02
CA MET A 109 -8.04 48.04 7.81
C MET A 109 -9.46 47.48 8.09
N ILE A 110 -9.69 46.89 9.27
CA ILE A 110 -11.00 46.37 9.68
C ILE A 110 -11.90 47.49 10.23
N SER A 111 -11.32 48.59 10.71
CA SER A 111 -12.04 49.70 11.33
C SER A 111 -12.61 50.72 10.34
N GLU A 112 -12.10 50.77 9.10
CA GLU A 112 -12.73 51.49 8.00
C GLU A 112 -14.00 50.73 7.56
N LYS A 113 -15.14 51.25 8.00
CA LYS A 113 -16.48 50.71 7.71
C LYS A 113 -16.68 50.47 6.22
N LEU A 114 -16.77 49.20 5.84
CA LEU A 114 -17.38 48.80 4.58
C LEU A 114 -18.89 49.01 4.71
N ASP A 115 -19.38 50.12 4.15
CA ASP A 115 -20.80 50.48 4.15
C ASP A 115 -21.56 49.52 3.21
N LEU A 116 -22.15 48.47 3.78
CA LEU A 116 -23.00 47.49 3.08
C LEU A 116 -24.46 47.63 3.54
N ALA A 117 -25.00 48.86 3.48
CA ALA A 117 -26.43 49.06 3.53
C ALA A 117 -27.01 48.79 2.13
N PHE A 118 -27.58 47.59 1.92
CA PHE A 118 -28.33 47.28 0.70
C PHE A 118 -29.65 48.07 0.71
N GLN A 119 -29.86 48.95 -0.27
CA GLN A 119 -31.06 49.81 -0.36
C GLN A 119 -32.36 49.06 -0.72
N GLN A 120 -32.29 47.77 -1.04
CA GLN A 120 -33.40 46.84 -0.99
C GLN A 120 -32.86 45.52 -0.46
N GLU A 121 -33.56 44.88 0.49
CA GLU A 121 -33.19 43.56 0.99
C GLU A 121 -33.08 42.61 -0.21
N PRO A 122 -31.88 42.09 -0.52
CA PRO A 122 -31.81 40.93 -1.37
C PRO A 122 -32.51 39.83 -0.60
N GLU A 123 -33.48 39.16 -1.20
CA GLU A 123 -34.04 37.93 -0.64
C GLU A 123 -32.87 37.08 -0.16
N LEU A 124 -32.85 36.83 1.16
CA LEU A 124 -31.81 36.05 1.80
C LEU A 124 -31.59 34.80 0.95
N ILE A 125 -30.45 34.72 0.26
CA ILE A 125 -29.94 33.41 -0.16
C ILE A 125 -29.73 32.72 1.18
N LYS A 126 -30.72 31.90 1.56
CA LYS A 126 -30.70 31.01 2.70
C LYS A 126 -29.33 30.35 2.66
N LYS A 127 -28.39 30.85 3.47
CA LYS A 127 -27.03 30.32 3.50
C LYS A 127 -27.17 28.88 3.93
N ASN A 128 -26.91 27.98 2.99
CA ASN A 128 -27.08 26.55 3.18
C ASN A 128 -26.31 26.11 4.42
N PRO A 129 -26.96 25.49 5.42
CA PRO A 129 -26.27 24.85 6.54
C PRO A 129 -25.28 23.75 6.10
N GLU A 130 -25.28 23.39 4.82
CA GLU A 130 -24.36 22.44 4.17
C GLU A 130 -22.88 22.86 4.23
N LEU A 131 -22.55 24.13 4.47
CA LEU A 131 -21.15 24.58 4.60
C LEU A 131 -20.52 24.27 5.97
N LEU A 132 -21.33 23.87 6.97
CA LEU A 132 -20.87 23.48 8.31
C LEU A 132 -21.12 22.00 8.63
N THR A 133 -21.82 21.27 7.76
CA THR A 133 -21.74 19.81 7.73
C THR A 133 -20.38 19.42 7.17
N SER A 134 -19.72 18.41 7.73
CA SER A 134 -18.45 17.94 7.14
C SER A 134 -18.67 17.72 5.64
N SER A 135 -17.79 18.27 4.79
CA SER A 135 -17.76 17.96 3.35
C SER A 135 -17.50 16.48 3.06
N PHE A 136 -17.31 15.67 4.11
CA PHE A 136 -17.43 14.22 4.04
C PHE A 136 -18.88 13.83 3.73
N ASN A 137 -19.15 13.64 2.44
CA ASN A 137 -20.32 12.93 1.97
C ASN A 137 -19.93 11.44 1.81
N PRO A 138 -20.45 10.52 2.64
CA PRO A 138 -20.15 9.09 2.50
C PRO A 138 -20.57 8.53 1.14
N ASN A 139 -21.49 9.19 0.43
CA ASN A 139 -21.93 8.76 -0.90
C ASN A 139 -20.95 9.19 -2.01
N GLU A 140 -20.14 10.22 -1.80
CA GLU A 140 -19.01 10.55 -2.69
C GLU A 140 -17.85 9.57 -2.51
N TRP A 141 -17.75 8.90 -1.36
CA TRP A 141 -16.72 7.90 -1.06
C TRP A 141 -17.15 6.45 -1.31
N LYS A 142 -18.18 6.24 -2.15
CA LYS A 142 -18.66 4.92 -2.56
C LYS A 142 -18.47 4.72 -4.06
N ALA A 143 -17.83 3.61 -4.44
CA ALA A 143 -17.86 3.14 -5.82
C ALA A 143 -19.30 2.75 -6.22
N VAL A 144 -19.62 2.87 -7.51
CA VAL A 144 -20.93 2.44 -8.05
C VAL A 144 -21.07 0.93 -7.87
N LYS A 145 -22.19 0.50 -7.28
CA LYS A 145 -22.51 -0.92 -7.06
C LYS A 145 -23.09 -1.54 -8.33
N GLY A 146 -22.42 -2.56 -8.88
CA GLY A 146 -22.93 -3.42 -9.96
C GLY A 146 -23.53 -4.73 -9.43
N GLU A 147 -24.11 -5.53 -10.33
CA GLU A 147 -24.52 -6.92 -10.05
C GLU A 147 -23.26 -7.81 -9.91
N ILE A 148 -23.11 -8.49 -8.77
CA ILE A 148 -21.84 -9.13 -8.39
C ILE A 148 -21.85 -10.60 -8.80
N SER A 149 -20.85 -11.01 -9.58
CA SER A 149 -20.54 -12.43 -9.77
C SER A 149 -19.99 -13.00 -8.47
N HIS A 150 -20.74 -13.90 -7.85
CA HIS A 150 -20.26 -14.63 -6.68
C HIS A 150 -19.38 -15.79 -7.11
N VAL A 151 -18.15 -15.81 -6.59
CA VAL A 151 -17.12 -16.79 -6.96
C VAL A 151 -17.58 -18.24 -6.70
N ALA A 152 -18.37 -18.45 -5.65
CA ALA A 152 -18.94 -19.75 -5.29
C ALA A 152 -19.98 -20.24 -6.32
N ASP A 153 -20.61 -19.31 -7.04
CA ASP A 153 -21.67 -19.63 -8.01
C ASP A 153 -21.10 -19.91 -9.42
N LEU A 154 -19.77 -19.83 -9.58
CA LEU A 154 -19.12 -20.06 -10.87
C LEU A 154 -19.05 -21.56 -11.22
N THR A 155 -19.54 -21.87 -12.40
CA THR A 155 -19.44 -23.21 -13.02
C THR A 155 -18.00 -23.54 -13.44
N GLU A 156 -17.70 -24.83 -13.65
CA GLU A 156 -16.40 -25.28 -14.16
C GLU A 156 -16.02 -24.59 -15.49
N ARG A 157 -17.01 -24.38 -16.37
CA ARG A 157 -16.79 -23.70 -17.66
C ARG A 157 -16.36 -22.24 -17.46
N GLN A 158 -16.99 -21.52 -16.54
CA GLN A 158 -16.64 -20.14 -16.23
C GLN A 158 -15.22 -20.05 -15.62
N TRP A 159 -14.87 -20.99 -14.74
CA TRP A 159 -13.51 -21.15 -14.24
C TRP A 159 -12.50 -21.41 -15.36
N SER A 160 -12.83 -22.28 -16.32
CA SER A 160 -11.98 -22.53 -17.49
C SER A 160 -11.75 -21.27 -18.34
N VAL A 161 -12.76 -20.41 -18.47
CA VAL A 161 -12.62 -19.10 -19.14
C VAL A 161 -11.65 -18.20 -18.37
N ILE A 162 -11.86 -18.02 -17.07
CA ILE A 162 -10.99 -17.20 -16.20
C ILE A 162 -9.53 -17.64 -16.32
N ILE A 163 -9.28 -18.95 -16.29
CA ILE A 163 -7.94 -19.52 -16.31
C ILE A 163 -7.23 -19.31 -17.62
N ARG A 164 -7.93 -19.50 -18.75
CA ARG A 164 -7.36 -19.29 -20.08
C ARG A 164 -7.13 -17.82 -20.40
N MET A 165 -8.06 -16.93 -20.03
CA MET A 165 -7.90 -15.49 -20.27
C MET A 165 -6.73 -14.87 -19.51
N ASN A 166 -6.29 -15.52 -18.43
CA ASN A 166 -5.22 -15.03 -17.56
C ASN A 166 -3.92 -15.84 -17.66
N CYS A 167 -3.90 -16.93 -18.44
CA CYS A 167 -2.76 -17.86 -18.49
C CYS A 167 -2.26 -18.26 -17.09
N LEU A 168 -3.19 -18.62 -16.20
CA LEU A 168 -2.91 -18.86 -14.76
C LEU A 168 -2.04 -20.10 -14.49
N LEU A 169 -1.88 -20.96 -15.49
CA LEU A 169 -1.12 -22.22 -15.40
C LEU A 169 0.24 -22.14 -16.12
N SER A 170 0.61 -20.94 -16.56
CA SER A 170 1.89 -20.66 -17.22
C SER A 170 2.89 -20.05 -16.26
N GLY A 171 4.16 -20.43 -16.42
CA GLY A 171 5.28 -19.73 -15.80
C GLY A 171 5.59 -18.40 -16.48
N HIS A 172 6.61 -17.73 -15.97
CA HIS A 172 7.13 -16.49 -16.54
C HIS A 172 8.56 -16.64 -17.00
N ARG A 173 8.84 -16.20 -18.22
CA ARG A 173 10.19 -16.09 -18.76
C ARG A 173 10.83 -14.77 -18.35
N ILE A 174 12.12 -14.84 -18.08
CA ILE A 174 12.94 -13.67 -17.86
C ILE A 174 13.38 -13.14 -19.22
N MET A 175 13.22 -11.85 -19.43
CA MET A 175 13.64 -11.17 -20.65
C MET A 175 14.99 -10.49 -20.41
N THR A 176 15.95 -10.81 -21.26
CA THR A 176 17.29 -10.24 -21.23
C THR A 176 17.58 -9.56 -22.57
N THR A 177 18.09 -8.35 -22.52
CA THR A 177 18.53 -7.62 -23.72
C THR A 177 20.03 -7.42 -23.69
N GLN A 178 20.66 -7.51 -24.86
CA GLN A 178 22.07 -7.17 -25.02
C GLN A 178 22.16 -5.70 -25.40
N TYR A 179 23.03 -4.94 -24.74
CA TYR A 179 23.26 -3.52 -25.05
C TYR A 179 24.75 -3.20 -25.10
N GLU A 180 25.12 -2.25 -25.96
CA GLU A 180 26.44 -1.64 -25.98
C GLU A 180 26.44 -0.37 -25.13
N GLN A 181 27.44 -0.21 -24.27
CA GLN A 181 27.62 0.99 -23.47
C GLN A 181 29.02 1.56 -23.74
N ASN A 182 29.10 2.69 -24.45
CA ASN A 182 30.32 3.50 -24.64
C ASN A 182 31.63 2.70 -24.85
N GLY A 183 31.69 1.84 -25.88
CA GLY A 183 32.91 1.10 -26.23
C GLY A 183 33.31 -0.01 -25.26
N LYS A 184 32.46 -0.36 -24.28
CA LYS A 184 32.60 -1.57 -23.47
C LYS A 184 32.01 -2.78 -24.21
N PRO A 185 32.51 -4.00 -23.95
CA PRO A 185 31.93 -5.22 -24.50
C PRO A 185 30.43 -5.31 -24.19
N MET A 186 29.69 -5.91 -25.12
CA MET A 186 28.24 -6.11 -25.08
C MET A 186 27.82 -6.67 -23.71
N GLN A 187 27.03 -5.90 -22.95
CA GLN A 187 26.52 -6.32 -21.64
C GLN A 187 25.09 -6.85 -21.80
N MET A 188 24.76 -7.89 -21.04
CA MET A 188 23.42 -8.46 -21.00
C MET A 188 22.70 -7.87 -19.80
N SER A 189 21.64 -7.07 -20.04
CA SER A 189 20.77 -6.53 -19.00
C SER A 189 19.55 -7.40 -18.78
N LEU A 190 19.17 -7.48 -17.52
CA LEU A 190 17.85 -7.95 -17.13
C LEU A 190 16.81 -6.88 -17.46
N ASP A 191 15.97 -7.13 -18.47
CA ASP A 191 15.08 -6.11 -19.05
C ASP A 191 13.69 -6.18 -18.44
N GLY A 192 13.17 -7.39 -18.22
CA GLY A 192 11.82 -7.58 -17.69
C GLY A 192 11.41 -9.03 -17.52
N ILE A 193 10.12 -9.21 -17.32
CA ILE A 193 9.48 -10.52 -17.20
C ILE A 193 8.29 -10.61 -18.15
N GLU A 194 8.04 -11.80 -18.68
CA GLU A 194 6.91 -12.05 -19.55
C GLU A 194 6.27 -13.39 -19.24
N ARG A 195 4.95 -13.47 -19.32
CA ARG A 195 4.23 -14.72 -19.10
C ARG A 195 4.36 -15.64 -20.32
N SER A 196 4.61 -16.92 -20.08
CA SER A 196 4.63 -17.91 -21.14
C SER A 196 3.21 -18.16 -21.69
N PRO A 197 3.04 -18.33 -23.01
CA PRO A 197 1.78 -18.81 -23.59
C PRO A 197 1.59 -20.33 -23.41
N TYR A 198 2.60 -21.07 -22.95
CA TYR A 198 2.56 -22.52 -22.75
C TYR A 198 2.29 -22.87 -21.29
N ASN A 199 1.26 -23.69 -21.06
CA ASN A 199 0.89 -24.15 -19.73
C ASN A 199 1.81 -25.31 -19.31
N ALA A 200 2.59 -25.11 -18.25
CA ALA A 200 3.34 -26.18 -17.59
C ALA A 200 2.42 -27.11 -16.80
N PHE A 201 1.25 -26.61 -16.37
CA PHE A 201 0.31 -27.31 -15.51
C PHE A 201 -1.09 -27.39 -16.09
N LYS A 202 -1.88 -28.32 -15.57
CA LYS A 202 -3.32 -28.44 -15.76
C LYS A 202 -3.99 -28.63 -14.40
N ILE A 203 -5.25 -28.20 -14.24
CA ILE A 203 -5.96 -28.37 -12.97
C ILE A 203 -6.33 -29.82 -12.78
N LYS A 204 -6.03 -30.36 -11.60
CA LYS A 204 -6.45 -31.69 -11.20
C LYS A 204 -7.94 -31.71 -10.90
N ALA A 205 -8.63 -32.73 -11.43
CA ALA A 205 -10.03 -32.95 -11.07
C ALA A 205 -10.13 -33.33 -9.59
N ARG A 206 -11.15 -32.83 -8.91
CA ARG A 206 -11.46 -33.16 -7.51
C ARG A 206 -12.93 -33.44 -7.36
N GLU A 207 -13.25 -34.25 -6.36
CA GLU A 207 -14.61 -34.56 -5.97
C GLU A 207 -15.24 -33.36 -5.26
N PHE A 208 -16.55 -33.24 -5.46
CA PHE A 208 -17.42 -32.25 -4.86
C PHE A 208 -18.70 -32.93 -4.41
N GLU A 209 -19.16 -32.51 -3.24
CA GLU A 209 -20.51 -32.79 -2.79
C GLU A 209 -21.52 -32.00 -3.63
N ALA A 210 -22.72 -32.55 -3.80
CA ALA A 210 -23.75 -31.93 -4.65
C ALA A 210 -24.08 -30.47 -4.24
N TYR A 211 -23.98 -30.14 -2.95
CA TYR A 211 -24.24 -28.80 -2.43
C TYR A 211 -23.11 -27.80 -2.66
N GLU A 212 -21.90 -28.25 -3.04
CA GLU A 212 -20.73 -27.39 -3.27
C GLU A 212 -20.70 -26.81 -4.69
N ILE A 213 -21.66 -27.18 -5.53
CA ILE A 213 -21.62 -26.93 -6.97
C ILE A 213 -22.79 -26.04 -7.33
N SER A 214 -22.48 -24.90 -7.96
CA SER A 214 -23.48 -24.04 -8.57
C SER A 214 -24.16 -24.80 -9.71
N SER A 215 -25.36 -25.29 -9.43
CA SER A 215 -26.11 -26.17 -10.30
C SER A 215 -27.13 -25.38 -11.11
N GLU A 216 -26.71 -24.67 -12.14
CA GLU A 216 -27.65 -24.42 -13.24
C GLU A 216 -27.85 -25.74 -14.00
N GLY A 217 -28.87 -26.50 -13.60
CA GLY A 217 -29.40 -27.65 -14.34
C GLY A 217 -28.78 -29.04 -14.07
N LEU A 218 -27.88 -29.19 -13.09
CA LEU A 218 -27.23 -30.49 -12.76
C LEU A 218 -27.69 -31.12 -11.43
N TYR A 219 -28.32 -30.35 -10.55
CA TYR A 219 -28.82 -30.81 -9.26
C TYR A 219 -30.34 -30.98 -9.33
N ASP A 220 -30.81 -32.22 -9.24
CA ASP A 220 -32.20 -32.51 -8.91
C ASP A 220 -32.27 -32.76 -7.40
N PRO A 221 -32.90 -31.88 -6.60
CA PRO A 221 -33.08 -32.10 -5.16
C PRO A 221 -33.81 -33.40 -4.81
N LYS A 222 -34.44 -34.05 -5.80
CA LYS A 222 -35.14 -35.34 -5.65
C LYS A 222 -34.24 -36.54 -5.97
N ASP A 223 -33.09 -36.35 -6.60
CA ASP A 223 -32.10 -37.41 -6.80
C ASP A 223 -31.33 -37.62 -5.48
N LYS A 224 -31.71 -38.68 -4.75
CA LYS A 224 -31.07 -39.08 -3.48
C LYS A 224 -29.81 -39.93 -3.68
N SER A 225 -29.24 -39.94 -4.88
CA SER A 225 -27.97 -40.64 -5.09
C SER A 225 -26.84 -39.80 -4.52
N ASP A 226 -26.03 -40.40 -3.65
CA ASP A 226 -24.73 -39.87 -3.18
C ASP A 226 -23.72 -39.90 -4.34
N LYS A 227 -24.04 -39.22 -5.45
CA LYS A 227 -23.14 -39.13 -6.61
C LYS A 227 -22.07 -38.10 -6.28
N GLU A 228 -20.85 -38.56 -6.05
CA GLU A 228 -19.67 -37.72 -6.08
C GLU A 228 -19.49 -37.16 -7.49
N TYR A 229 -19.43 -35.84 -7.62
CA TYR A 229 -19.16 -35.20 -8.89
C TYR A 229 -17.70 -34.77 -8.98
N SER A 230 -17.04 -35.09 -10.09
CA SER A 230 -15.64 -34.73 -10.32
C SER A 230 -15.53 -33.53 -11.26
N PHE A 231 -15.02 -32.40 -10.75
CA PHE A 231 -14.83 -31.17 -11.52
C PHE A 231 -13.41 -30.60 -11.39
N ARG A 232 -12.97 -29.80 -12.37
CA ARG A 232 -11.68 -29.09 -12.40
C ARG A 232 -11.84 -27.62 -11.99
N ILE A 233 -12.40 -27.39 -10.82
CA ILE A 233 -12.53 -26.06 -10.23
C ILE A 233 -11.36 -25.82 -9.26
N PRO A 234 -10.60 -24.72 -9.40
CA PRO A 234 -9.43 -24.45 -8.58
C PRO A 234 -9.78 -24.30 -7.09
N ARG A 235 -8.77 -24.44 -6.23
CA ARG A 235 -8.90 -24.05 -4.83
C ARG A 235 -8.81 -22.54 -4.74
N PHE A 236 -9.78 -21.93 -4.06
CA PHE A 236 -9.89 -20.49 -3.99
C PHE A 236 -10.33 -20.01 -2.61
N ARG A 237 -10.11 -18.72 -2.36
CA ARG A 237 -10.65 -17.97 -1.22
C ARG A 237 -11.24 -16.67 -1.74
N VAL A 238 -12.48 -16.38 -1.36
CA VAL A 238 -13.11 -15.07 -1.62
C VAL A 238 -12.26 -13.98 -0.97
N ASP A 239 -11.99 -12.92 -1.72
CA ASP A 239 -11.09 -11.85 -1.33
C ASP A 239 -11.55 -10.55 -1.98
N ASP A 240 -12.48 -9.86 -1.31
CA ASP A 240 -13.16 -8.66 -1.81
C ASP A 240 -12.60 -7.36 -1.21
N ASP A 241 -11.49 -7.43 -0.48
CA ASP A 241 -10.90 -6.30 0.23
C ASP A 241 -10.18 -5.36 -0.74
N SER A 242 -10.85 -4.28 -1.11
CA SER A 242 -10.26 -3.19 -1.91
C SER A 242 -9.19 -2.43 -1.12
N SER A 243 -8.11 -2.04 -1.79
CA SER A 243 -6.98 -1.34 -1.14
C SER A 243 -6.23 -0.42 -2.09
N VAL A 244 -5.60 0.62 -1.53
CA VAL A 244 -4.64 1.49 -2.24
C VAL A 244 -3.24 1.23 -1.69
N THR A 245 -2.38 0.65 -2.53
CA THR A 245 -0.99 0.34 -2.21
C THR A 245 -0.05 1.22 -3.02
N VAL A 246 1.10 1.57 -2.47
CA VAL A 246 2.18 2.22 -3.24
C VAL A 246 3.42 1.38 -3.05
N VAL A 247 4.07 1.08 -4.17
CA VAL A 247 5.27 0.25 -4.24
C VAL A 247 6.38 1.11 -4.82
N GLU A 248 7.55 1.07 -4.21
CA GLU A 248 8.76 1.66 -4.76
C GLU A 248 9.56 0.60 -5.50
N THR A 249 9.96 0.90 -6.73
CA THR A 249 10.91 0.10 -7.51
C THR A 249 12.19 0.87 -7.66
N LYS A 250 13.32 0.17 -7.74
CA LYS A 250 14.67 0.74 -7.89
C LYS A 250 15.31 0.39 -9.23
N THR A 251 14.80 -0.64 -9.90
CA THR A 251 15.29 -1.09 -11.21
C THR A 251 14.16 -1.25 -12.23
N SER A 252 14.51 -1.23 -13.51
CA SER A 252 13.56 -1.47 -14.61
C SER A 252 12.95 -2.87 -14.54
N PHE A 253 13.71 -3.83 -14.03
CA PHE A 253 13.24 -5.20 -13.83
C PHE A 253 12.21 -5.31 -12.71
N GLU A 254 12.45 -4.67 -11.56
CA GLU A 254 11.45 -4.57 -10.50
C GLU A 254 10.18 -3.87 -10.99
N LYS A 255 10.33 -2.79 -11.79
CA LYS A 255 9.21 -2.11 -12.44
C LYS A 255 8.42 -3.05 -13.35
N SER A 256 9.08 -3.84 -14.19
CA SER A 256 8.44 -4.83 -15.06
C SER A 256 7.69 -5.91 -14.26
N MET A 257 8.23 -6.34 -13.11
CA MET A 257 7.53 -7.25 -12.21
C MET A 257 6.29 -6.61 -11.56
N VAL A 258 6.39 -5.37 -11.09
CA VAL A 258 5.22 -4.64 -10.55
C VAL A 258 4.14 -4.41 -11.60
N ASP A 259 4.54 -4.11 -12.84
CA ASP A 259 3.62 -3.96 -13.97
C ASP A 259 2.93 -5.29 -14.28
N SER A 260 3.67 -6.40 -14.18
CA SER A 260 3.15 -7.78 -14.22
C SER A 260 2.43 -8.23 -12.93
N SER A 261 2.08 -7.28 -12.04
CA SER A 261 1.33 -7.50 -10.81
C SER A 261 2.01 -8.36 -9.74
N PHE A 262 3.34 -8.51 -9.75
CA PHE A 262 4.03 -9.21 -8.66
C PHE A 262 4.04 -8.39 -7.36
N SER A 263 3.96 -9.09 -6.22
CA SER A 263 4.06 -8.50 -4.89
C SER A 263 5.47 -7.94 -4.65
N GLU A 264 5.57 -6.96 -3.74
CA GLU A 264 6.85 -6.37 -3.33
C GLU A 264 7.83 -7.40 -2.80
N THR A 265 7.35 -8.27 -1.92
CA THR A 265 8.15 -9.38 -1.41
C THR A 265 8.65 -10.28 -2.54
N SER A 266 7.78 -10.61 -3.51
CA SER A 266 8.15 -11.49 -4.62
C SER A 266 9.23 -10.87 -5.51
N PHE A 267 9.08 -9.59 -5.88
CA PHE A 267 10.08 -8.98 -6.76
C PHE A 267 11.38 -8.64 -6.02
N GLN A 268 11.36 -8.36 -4.71
CA GLN A 268 12.58 -8.18 -3.91
C GLN A 268 13.36 -9.48 -3.75
N VAL A 269 12.66 -10.60 -3.50
CA VAL A 269 13.29 -11.94 -3.48
C VAL A 269 13.86 -12.27 -4.86
N ALA A 270 13.13 -11.99 -5.92
CA ALA A 270 13.57 -12.18 -7.28
C ALA A 270 14.81 -11.31 -7.63
N ALA A 271 14.82 -10.03 -7.22
CA ALA A 271 15.96 -9.12 -7.37
C ALA A 271 17.19 -9.53 -6.55
N SER A 272 17.06 -10.35 -5.50
CA SER A 272 18.22 -10.91 -4.79
C SER A 272 18.99 -11.97 -5.59
N GLY A 273 18.49 -12.37 -6.77
CA GLY A 273 19.07 -13.42 -7.62
C GLY A 273 18.81 -14.86 -7.15
N SER A 274 18.24 -15.03 -5.94
CA SER A 274 17.97 -16.33 -5.33
C SER A 274 16.96 -17.19 -6.13
N LEU A 275 16.05 -16.57 -6.88
CA LEU A 275 15.07 -17.28 -7.71
C LEU A 275 15.53 -17.50 -9.15
N PHE A 276 16.51 -16.75 -9.66
CA PHE A 276 16.84 -16.82 -11.09
C PHE A 276 18.14 -17.56 -11.40
N GLY A 277 18.94 -17.88 -10.37
CA GLY A 277 20.26 -18.51 -10.60
C GLY A 277 21.27 -17.54 -11.23
N VAL A 278 20.87 -16.28 -11.36
CA VAL A 278 21.63 -15.15 -11.86
C VAL A 278 21.67 -14.13 -10.72
N SER A 279 22.87 -13.78 -10.25
CA SER A 279 23.02 -12.71 -9.28
C SER A 279 22.71 -11.37 -9.95
N VAL A 280 21.64 -10.69 -9.54
CA VAL A 280 21.35 -9.32 -9.97
C VAL A 280 22.12 -8.37 -9.08
N GLY A 281 23.17 -7.75 -9.63
CA GLY A 281 23.99 -6.79 -8.91
C GLY A 281 23.29 -5.44 -8.76
N VAL A 282 22.70 -5.15 -7.61
CA VAL A 282 22.17 -3.81 -7.31
C VAL A 282 23.33 -2.93 -6.82
N LYS A 283 23.73 -1.92 -7.61
CA LYS A 283 24.69 -0.89 -7.18
C LYS A 283 23.99 0.17 -6.31
N ALA A 284 23.55 -0.23 -5.11
CA ALA A 284 23.17 0.72 -4.07
C ALA A 284 23.35 0.09 -2.67
N GLY A 285 24.58 0.20 -2.13
CA GLY A 285 24.85 0.12 -0.69
C GLY A 285 24.55 -1.22 0.02
N GLY A 286 25.43 -2.21 -0.16
CA GLY A 286 25.74 -3.20 0.89
C GLY A 286 24.95 -4.52 0.92
N ALA A 287 25.37 -5.50 0.12
CA ALA A 287 25.56 -6.90 0.52
C ALA A 287 26.28 -7.66 -0.61
N LYS A 288 27.48 -8.18 -0.33
CA LYS A 288 28.16 -9.15 -1.21
C LYS A 288 27.39 -10.47 -1.17
N ALA A 289 26.84 -10.91 -2.29
CA ALA A 289 26.52 -12.33 -2.48
C ALA A 289 27.79 -13.03 -2.97
N SER A 290 28.20 -14.08 -2.24
CA SER A 290 29.42 -14.86 -2.46
C SER A 290 29.20 -15.96 -3.50
N SER A 291 30.14 -16.06 -4.47
CA SER A 291 30.71 -17.27 -5.15
C SER A 291 29.76 -18.34 -5.72
N ASP A 292 29.87 -18.90 -6.94
CA ASP A 292 30.91 -18.98 -7.98
C ASP A 292 30.19 -19.18 -9.34
N ASN A 293 30.81 -18.74 -10.45
CA ASN A 293 30.44 -18.98 -11.86
C ASN A 293 29.05 -18.55 -12.40
N SER A 294 28.18 -17.89 -11.63
CA SER A 294 26.95 -17.32 -12.20
C SER A 294 27.26 -16.05 -13.01
N LEU A 295 26.81 -15.98 -14.27
CA LEU A 295 26.77 -14.74 -15.06
C LEU A 295 26.03 -13.67 -14.23
N ALA A 296 26.72 -12.61 -13.80
CA ALA A 296 26.10 -11.49 -13.11
C ALA A 296 25.40 -10.60 -14.14
N LEU A 297 24.08 -10.69 -14.24
CA LEU A 297 23.28 -9.77 -15.06
C LEU A 297 22.98 -8.51 -14.24
N GLU A 298 23.26 -7.34 -14.80
CA GLU A 298 22.90 -6.06 -14.18
C GLU A 298 21.50 -5.64 -14.66
N ALA A 299 20.60 -5.30 -13.73
CA ALA A 299 19.34 -4.63 -14.05
C ALA A 299 19.59 -3.13 -14.18
N ARG A 300 18.87 -2.42 -15.06
CA ARG A 300 19.05 -0.97 -15.22
C ARG A 300 18.44 -0.24 -14.03
N ASP A 301 19.17 0.73 -13.48
CA ASP A 301 18.68 1.60 -12.42
C ASP A 301 17.50 2.42 -12.94
N GLU A 302 16.34 2.26 -12.32
CA GLU A 302 15.12 3.00 -12.62
C GLU A 302 14.24 3.05 -11.37
N SER A 303 14.29 4.20 -10.68
CA SER A 303 13.46 4.39 -9.49
C SER A 303 12.08 4.93 -9.84
N SER A 304 11.03 4.23 -9.42
CA SER A 304 9.64 4.61 -9.67
C SER A 304 8.77 4.33 -8.45
N LEU A 305 7.78 5.18 -8.22
CA LEU A 305 6.66 4.90 -7.32
C LEU A 305 5.46 4.45 -8.16
N VAL A 306 4.94 3.26 -7.87
CA VAL A 306 3.76 2.70 -8.51
C VAL A 306 2.62 2.64 -7.50
N VAL A 307 1.57 3.40 -7.73
CA VAL A 307 0.35 3.36 -6.94
C VAL A 307 -0.66 2.45 -7.61
N ASN A 308 -1.16 1.48 -6.85
CA ASN A 308 -2.17 0.52 -7.29
C ASN A 308 -3.43 0.69 -6.44
N TYR A 309 -4.57 0.90 -7.09
CA TYR A 309 -5.89 0.73 -6.50
C TYR A 309 -6.42 -0.65 -6.89
N ASN A 310 -6.41 -1.58 -5.93
CA ASN A 310 -6.77 -2.97 -6.12
C ASN A 310 -8.23 -3.22 -5.74
N TYR A 311 -8.93 -3.96 -6.59
CA TYR A 311 -10.28 -4.51 -6.40
C TYR A 311 -10.21 -6.03 -6.62
N PRO A 312 -9.60 -6.77 -5.69
CA PRO A 312 -9.58 -8.23 -5.77
C PRO A 312 -11.01 -8.77 -5.62
N ARG A 313 -11.20 -10.00 -6.11
CA ARG A 313 -12.44 -10.78 -5.93
C ARG A 313 -12.14 -12.16 -5.35
N VAL A 314 -11.04 -12.76 -5.82
CA VAL A 314 -10.67 -14.10 -5.39
C VAL A 314 -9.16 -14.31 -5.44
N THR A 315 -8.67 -15.05 -4.45
CA THR A 315 -7.31 -15.59 -4.42
C THR A 315 -7.34 -17.07 -4.79
N LEU A 316 -6.48 -17.47 -5.71
CA LEU A 316 -6.24 -18.85 -6.14
C LEU A 316 -4.91 -19.36 -5.55
N TYR A 317 -4.88 -20.66 -5.23
CA TYR A 317 -3.74 -21.34 -4.64
C TYR A 317 -3.34 -22.57 -5.45
N TRP A 318 -2.07 -22.62 -5.82
CA TRP A 318 -1.49 -23.66 -6.65
C TRP A 318 -0.52 -24.53 -5.84
N ASP A 319 -0.78 -25.83 -5.83
CA ASP A 319 0.07 -26.83 -5.19
C ASP A 319 -0.03 -28.16 -5.95
N ALA A 320 0.80 -29.13 -5.56
CA ALA A 320 0.81 -30.47 -6.16
C ALA A 320 -0.48 -31.28 -5.89
N LYS A 321 -1.40 -30.79 -5.05
CA LYS A 321 -2.72 -31.41 -4.82
C LYS A 321 -3.79 -30.81 -5.73
N SER A 322 -3.66 -29.55 -6.14
CA SER A 322 -4.60 -28.85 -7.02
C SER A 322 -4.23 -28.90 -8.50
N LEU A 323 -2.96 -29.16 -8.81
CA LEU A 323 -2.43 -29.24 -10.17
C LEU A 323 -1.89 -30.63 -10.52
N GLU A 324 -1.73 -30.86 -11.81
CA GLU A 324 -0.94 -31.92 -12.43
C GLU A 324 -0.07 -31.28 -13.53
N VAL A 325 1.10 -31.85 -13.82
CA VAL A 325 1.98 -31.36 -14.89
C VAL A 325 1.36 -31.70 -16.25
N SER A 326 1.47 -30.80 -17.23
CA SER A 326 0.99 -31.06 -18.59
C SER A 326 1.84 -32.14 -19.26
N GLU A 327 1.23 -32.98 -20.09
CA GLU A 327 1.96 -34.06 -20.77
C GLU A 327 3.09 -33.51 -21.65
N GLU A 328 2.81 -32.40 -22.33
CA GLU A 328 3.81 -31.69 -23.14
C GLU A 328 5.02 -31.25 -22.30
N CYS A 329 4.80 -30.72 -21.10
CA CYS A 329 5.88 -30.32 -20.20
C CYS A 329 6.67 -31.55 -19.69
N LEU A 330 5.99 -32.65 -19.37
CA LEU A 330 6.65 -33.91 -18.97
C LEU A 330 7.53 -34.48 -20.08
N GLU A 331 7.08 -34.42 -21.33
CA GLU A 331 7.87 -34.83 -22.48
C GLU A 331 9.09 -33.93 -22.69
N ASP A 332 8.92 -32.62 -22.53
CA ASP A 332 10.01 -31.66 -22.72
C ASP A 332 11.05 -31.73 -21.59
N ILE A 333 10.65 -32.05 -20.35
CA ILE A 333 11.58 -32.32 -19.25
C ILE A 333 12.55 -33.46 -19.63
N LYS A 334 12.06 -34.51 -20.28
CA LYS A 334 12.90 -35.66 -20.71
C LYS A 334 13.91 -35.29 -21.81
N LYS A 335 13.69 -34.17 -22.51
CA LYS A 335 14.55 -33.69 -23.61
C LYS A 335 15.68 -32.80 -23.10
N VAL A 336 15.60 -32.28 -21.88
CA VAL A 336 16.66 -31.47 -21.26
C VAL A 336 17.88 -32.35 -20.99
N LYS A 337 19.04 -31.96 -21.53
CA LYS A 337 20.30 -32.69 -21.42
C LYS A 337 21.50 -31.81 -21.13
N ASP A 338 21.43 -30.55 -21.54
CA ASP A 338 22.52 -29.58 -21.54
C ASP A 338 21.99 -28.15 -21.38
N HIS A 339 22.87 -27.16 -21.30
CA HIS A 339 22.51 -25.75 -21.15
C HIS A 339 21.56 -25.27 -22.26
N LYS A 340 21.78 -25.70 -23.52
CA LYS A 340 20.99 -25.25 -24.67
C LYS A 340 19.55 -25.74 -24.58
N THR A 341 19.36 -27.03 -24.31
CA THR A 341 18.04 -27.65 -24.17
C THR A 341 17.30 -27.16 -22.92
N LEU A 342 18.02 -26.85 -21.84
CA LEU A 342 17.46 -26.19 -20.66
C LEU A 342 17.01 -24.75 -20.96
N SER A 343 17.80 -23.96 -21.71
CA SER A 343 17.42 -22.62 -22.16
C SER A 343 16.12 -22.68 -22.96
N SER A 344 16.03 -23.59 -23.94
CA SER A 344 14.79 -23.77 -24.72
C SER A 344 13.60 -24.18 -23.85
N PHE A 345 13.81 -25.01 -22.82
CA PHE A 345 12.76 -25.35 -21.85
C PHE A 345 12.27 -24.12 -21.07
N ASN A 346 13.20 -23.31 -20.55
CA ASN A 346 12.89 -22.11 -19.76
C ASN A 346 12.30 -20.98 -20.62
N GLU A 347 12.70 -20.86 -21.89
CA GLU A 347 12.09 -19.96 -22.86
C GLU A 347 10.64 -20.35 -23.17
N LYS A 348 10.37 -21.66 -23.23
CA LYS A 348 9.03 -22.19 -23.50
C LYS A 348 8.11 -22.10 -22.30
N TYR A 349 8.50 -22.60 -21.13
CA TYR A 349 7.59 -22.70 -19.97
C TYR A 349 7.77 -21.60 -18.92
N GLY A 350 8.89 -20.88 -18.97
CA GLY A 350 9.27 -19.87 -18.00
C GLY A 350 10.33 -20.37 -17.00
N HIS A 351 10.85 -19.42 -16.24
CA HIS A 351 11.86 -19.61 -15.21
C HIS A 351 11.22 -19.67 -13.82
N ILE A 352 10.13 -18.93 -13.61
CA ILE A 352 9.44 -18.82 -12.32
C ILE A 352 7.93 -19.06 -12.46
N PHE A 353 7.30 -19.42 -11.36
CA PHE A 353 5.87 -19.65 -11.24
C PHE A 353 5.35 -19.03 -9.94
N SER A 354 4.13 -18.48 -9.98
CA SER A 354 3.50 -17.86 -8.81
C SER A 354 2.53 -18.87 -8.18
N LYS A 355 2.76 -19.30 -6.93
CA LYS A 355 1.87 -20.28 -6.27
C LYS A 355 0.58 -19.64 -5.77
N ARG A 356 0.54 -18.32 -5.64
CA ARG A 356 -0.63 -17.57 -5.17
C ARG A 356 -0.95 -16.43 -6.13
N VAL A 357 -2.19 -16.39 -6.61
CA VAL A 357 -2.64 -15.39 -7.59
C VAL A 357 -3.96 -14.78 -7.15
N ARG A 358 -4.02 -13.45 -7.03
CA ARG A 358 -5.29 -12.72 -6.82
C ARG A 358 -5.78 -12.21 -8.16
N ILE A 359 -7.06 -12.41 -8.43
CA ILE A 359 -7.74 -11.91 -9.64
C ILE A 359 -8.88 -10.96 -9.26
N GLY A 360 -9.15 -10.00 -10.14
CA GLY A 360 -10.13 -8.94 -9.95
C GLY A 360 -9.87 -7.79 -10.93
N GLY A 361 -9.88 -6.56 -10.43
CA GLY A 361 -9.49 -5.36 -11.18
C GLY A 361 -8.41 -4.55 -10.45
N ARG A 362 -7.53 -3.89 -11.19
CA ARG A 362 -6.51 -2.97 -10.65
C ARG A 362 -6.41 -1.73 -11.54
N LEU A 363 -6.41 -0.56 -10.91
CA LEU A 363 -5.93 0.67 -11.55
C LEU A 363 -4.51 0.95 -11.06
N SER A 364 -3.58 1.17 -11.99
CA SER A 364 -2.18 1.45 -11.69
C SER A 364 -1.77 2.80 -12.27
N SER A 365 -0.93 3.53 -11.56
CA SER A 365 -0.27 4.72 -12.08
C SER A 365 1.15 4.76 -11.54
N SER A 366 2.10 5.27 -12.33
CA SER A 366 3.51 5.31 -11.93
C SER A 366 4.12 6.69 -12.16
N GLU A 367 4.96 7.12 -11.22
CA GLU A 367 5.77 8.33 -11.33
C GLU A 367 7.25 7.96 -11.11
N LYS A 368 8.15 8.51 -11.93
CA LYS A 368 9.60 8.35 -11.73
C LYS A 368 10.06 9.14 -10.52
N VAL A 369 10.92 8.55 -9.69
CA VAL A 369 11.49 9.20 -8.51
C VAL A 369 12.81 9.87 -8.92
N THR A 370 12.87 11.19 -8.78
CA THR A 370 14.08 11.99 -9.07
C THR A 370 14.87 12.41 -7.82
N SER A 371 14.34 12.15 -6.62
CA SER A 371 14.96 12.49 -5.32
C SER A 371 15.22 11.24 -4.50
N THR A 372 16.46 11.05 -4.05
CA THR A 372 16.90 9.89 -3.27
C THR A 372 16.73 10.05 -1.75
N GLN A 373 16.03 11.11 -1.29
CA GLN A 373 15.80 11.34 0.14
C GLN A 373 14.52 10.66 0.62
N ASP A 374 14.62 9.74 1.58
CA ASP A 374 13.49 8.96 2.13
C ASP A 374 12.30 9.80 2.60
N ALA A 375 12.55 10.94 3.25
CA ALA A 375 11.50 11.84 3.71
C ALA A 375 10.69 12.46 2.54
N SER A 376 11.35 12.70 1.41
CA SER A 376 10.71 13.19 0.19
C SER A 376 9.88 12.09 -0.48
N THR A 377 10.38 10.85 -0.50
CA THR A 377 9.66 9.67 -1.00
C THR A 377 8.39 9.39 -0.19
N GLN A 378 8.47 9.45 1.15
CA GLN A 378 7.28 9.28 2.02
C GLN A 378 6.22 10.36 1.78
N SER A 379 6.64 11.60 1.53
CA SER A 379 5.72 12.69 1.14
C SER A 379 5.06 12.42 -0.22
N GLN A 380 5.82 11.93 -1.21
CA GLN A 380 5.29 11.53 -2.51
C GLN A 380 4.31 10.35 -2.41
N ILE A 381 4.63 9.32 -1.62
CA ILE A 381 3.74 8.16 -1.36
C ILE A 381 2.39 8.64 -0.79
N ARG A 382 2.41 9.52 0.22
CA ARG A 382 1.18 10.04 0.83
C ARG A 382 0.35 10.82 -0.19
N LYS A 383 0.98 11.64 -1.02
CA LYS A 383 0.31 12.38 -2.10
C LYS A 383 -0.30 11.44 -3.15
N LEU A 384 0.43 10.40 -3.57
CA LEU A 384 -0.08 9.41 -4.53
C LEU A 384 -1.29 8.65 -3.98
N LYS A 385 -1.24 8.20 -2.71
CA LYS A 385 -2.40 7.54 -2.07
C LYS A 385 -3.62 8.46 -1.98
N ALA A 386 -3.40 9.73 -1.60
CA ALA A 386 -4.47 10.72 -1.51
C ALA A 386 -5.09 11.00 -2.89
N ASN A 387 -4.26 11.24 -3.91
CA ASN A 387 -4.73 11.48 -5.29
C ASN A 387 -5.47 10.26 -5.85
N ALA A 388 -4.96 9.05 -5.61
CA ALA A 388 -5.58 7.82 -6.06
C ALA A 388 -6.99 7.67 -5.49
N SER A 389 -7.11 7.86 -4.17
CA SER A 389 -8.40 7.80 -3.48
C SER A 389 -9.36 8.86 -3.99
N ALA A 390 -8.90 10.11 -4.14
CA ALA A 390 -9.70 11.22 -4.65
C ALA A 390 -10.25 10.99 -6.06
N SER A 391 -9.46 10.36 -6.95
CA SER A 391 -9.85 10.11 -8.35
C SER A 391 -11.01 9.11 -8.52
N VAL A 392 -11.26 8.29 -7.51
CA VAL A 392 -12.36 7.30 -7.51
C VAL A 392 -13.58 7.83 -6.77
N SER A 393 -13.38 8.67 -5.75
CA SER A 393 -14.47 9.31 -5.00
C SER A 393 -15.07 10.53 -5.71
N SER A 394 -14.45 11.03 -6.79
CA SER A 394 -14.94 12.21 -7.52
C SER A 394 -16.14 11.90 -8.45
N SER A 395 -17.11 11.11 -7.96
CA SER A 395 -18.31 10.72 -8.69
C SER A 395 -19.29 11.89 -8.86
N PHE A 396 -18.88 13.07 -9.35
CA PHE A 396 -19.79 14.16 -9.76
C PHE A 396 -19.08 15.27 -10.56
N PHE A 397 -18.45 14.95 -11.71
CA PHE A 397 -18.42 15.83 -12.90
C PHE A 397 -17.58 15.18 -14.01
N GLN A 398 -18.24 14.50 -14.95
CA GLN A 398 -17.66 14.20 -16.25
C GLN A 398 -18.62 14.72 -17.32
N ALA A 399 -18.82 16.04 -17.31
CA ALA A 399 -19.31 16.77 -18.46
C ALA A 399 -18.11 17.45 -19.10
N SER A 400 -17.72 16.97 -20.28
CA SER A 400 -16.80 17.65 -21.17
C SER A 400 -17.34 19.06 -21.49
N ALA A 401 -16.83 20.06 -20.79
CA ALA A 401 -16.98 21.46 -21.15
C ALA A 401 -15.59 22.06 -21.35
N SER A 402 -14.98 21.73 -22.49
CA SER A 402 -14.02 22.62 -23.14
C SER A 402 -14.77 23.89 -23.54
N TYR A 403 -14.92 24.82 -22.59
CA TYR A 403 -15.24 26.20 -22.90
C TYR A 403 -14.24 27.09 -22.18
N SER A 404 -13.18 27.41 -22.91
CA SER A 404 -12.36 28.58 -22.66
C SER A 404 -13.27 29.80 -22.61
N ASN A 405 -13.45 30.38 -21.44
CA ASN A 405 -13.74 31.79 -21.35
C ASN A 405 -12.79 32.39 -20.31
N GLU A 406 -11.71 32.98 -20.84
CA GLU A 406 -10.99 34.06 -20.19
C GLU A 406 -11.99 35.10 -19.67
N LYS A 407 -12.22 35.11 -18.37
CA LYS A 407 -12.39 36.36 -17.63
C LYS A 407 -11.60 36.28 -16.33
N GLN A 408 -10.35 36.71 -16.49
CA GLN A 408 -9.47 37.33 -15.51
C GLN A 408 -10.17 37.72 -14.20
N SER A 409 -9.80 37.04 -13.11
CA SER A 409 -10.06 37.49 -11.74
C SER A 409 -8.76 37.42 -10.94
N ASN A 410 -8.24 38.59 -10.57
CA ASN A 410 -7.25 38.74 -9.52
C ASN A 410 -7.96 38.53 -8.18
N GLU A 411 -7.98 37.29 -7.69
CA GLU A 411 -8.23 36.99 -6.27
C GLU A 411 -7.29 35.87 -5.82
N SER A 412 -6.32 36.24 -5.00
CA SER A 412 -5.40 35.39 -4.26
C SER A 412 -6.13 34.61 -3.17
N LYS A 413 -6.89 33.58 -3.57
CA LYS A 413 -7.40 32.54 -2.67
C LYS A 413 -6.36 31.42 -2.53
N SER A 414 -5.75 31.38 -1.35
CA SER A 414 -5.07 30.25 -0.68
C SER A 414 -5.07 28.93 -1.47
N SER A 415 -3.88 28.53 -1.88
CA SER A 415 -3.53 27.52 -2.87
C SER A 415 -3.45 26.08 -2.37
N ASP A 416 -4.29 25.64 -1.42
CA ASP A 416 -4.20 24.27 -0.87
C ASP A 416 -5.39 23.35 -1.25
N SER A 417 -6.49 23.88 -1.80
CA SER A 417 -7.58 23.06 -2.36
C SER A 417 -7.52 22.90 -3.88
N LYS A 418 -6.58 23.57 -4.57
CA LYS A 418 -6.42 23.51 -6.03
C LYS A 418 -5.34 22.53 -6.51
N SER A 419 -4.56 21.91 -5.62
CA SER A 419 -3.46 21.02 -5.99
C SER A 419 -3.82 19.53 -6.09
N LEU A 420 -5.09 19.15 -5.89
CA LEU A 420 -5.60 17.80 -6.20
C LEU A 420 -5.79 17.59 -7.72
N ASN A 421 -5.43 18.57 -8.55
CA ASN A 421 -5.53 18.56 -10.01
C ASN A 421 -4.39 17.84 -10.74
N LYS A 422 -3.60 16.97 -10.08
CA LYS A 422 -2.84 15.97 -10.85
C LYS A 422 -3.84 14.89 -11.27
N SER A 423 -4.43 15.05 -12.46
CA SER A 423 -5.15 13.97 -13.13
C SER A 423 -4.22 12.76 -13.19
N MET A 424 -4.53 11.72 -12.43
CA MET A 424 -3.75 10.49 -12.48
C MET A 424 -4.00 9.82 -13.83
N ALA A 425 -2.92 9.50 -14.55
CA ALA A 425 -3.00 8.66 -15.72
C ALA A 425 -3.11 7.21 -15.23
N TRP A 426 -4.32 6.67 -15.27
CA TRP A 426 -4.60 5.31 -14.85
C TRP A 426 -4.41 4.33 -16.00
N GLU A 427 -3.71 3.25 -15.71
CA GLU A 427 -3.71 2.02 -16.49
C GLU A 427 -4.63 1.01 -15.80
N ALA A 428 -5.55 0.40 -16.56
CA ALA A 428 -6.49 -0.57 -16.02
C ALA A 428 -6.04 -2.00 -16.36
N THR A 429 -6.00 -2.87 -15.35
CA THR A 429 -5.88 -4.32 -15.49
C THR A 429 -7.16 -4.97 -14.97
N GLY A 430 -7.92 -5.62 -15.85
CA GLY A 430 -9.27 -6.10 -15.51
C GLY A 430 -10.29 -4.96 -15.38
N GLY A 431 -11.55 -5.32 -15.11
CA GLY A 431 -12.67 -4.42 -15.39
C GLY A 431 -12.81 -4.13 -16.89
N ASP A 432 -13.69 -3.21 -17.26
CA ASP A 432 -13.75 -2.64 -18.60
C ASP A 432 -12.64 -1.59 -18.75
N THR A 433 -11.52 -1.99 -19.33
CA THR A 433 -10.32 -1.15 -19.46
C THR A 433 -10.54 0.13 -20.28
N LEU A 434 -11.63 0.22 -21.06
CA LEU A 434 -11.99 1.44 -21.80
C LEU A 434 -12.41 2.59 -20.87
N LEU A 435 -12.74 2.27 -19.62
CA LEU A 435 -13.14 3.22 -18.58
C LEU A 435 -11.99 3.62 -17.66
N CYS A 436 -10.72 3.36 -18.03
CA CYS A 436 -9.57 3.69 -17.19
C CYS A 436 -9.48 5.20 -16.84
N ASN A 437 -9.96 6.07 -17.73
CA ASN A 437 -10.07 7.52 -17.53
C ASN A 437 -11.31 7.93 -16.71
N SER A 438 -12.16 6.98 -16.34
CA SER A 438 -13.37 7.15 -15.53
C SER A 438 -13.38 6.14 -14.36
N PRO A 439 -12.44 6.24 -13.40
CA PRO A 439 -12.25 5.23 -12.36
C PRO A 439 -13.52 4.83 -11.59
N ALA A 440 -14.37 5.81 -11.27
CA ALA A 440 -15.65 5.56 -10.58
C ALA A 440 -16.59 4.63 -11.36
N GLN A 441 -16.65 4.78 -12.69
CA GLN A 441 -17.46 3.92 -13.56
C GLN A 441 -16.79 2.56 -13.72
N TRP A 442 -15.46 2.54 -13.93
CA TRP A 442 -14.66 1.32 -14.05
C TRP A 442 -14.85 0.37 -12.86
N CYS A 443 -14.87 0.88 -11.62
CA CYS A 443 -14.96 0.04 -10.41
C CYS A 443 -16.16 -0.92 -10.43
N SER A 444 -17.30 -0.46 -10.94
CA SER A 444 -18.52 -1.29 -11.03
C SER A 444 -18.36 -2.48 -11.96
N THR A 445 -17.53 -2.36 -13.01
CA THR A 445 -17.33 -3.39 -14.04
C THR A 445 -16.50 -4.58 -13.55
N VAL A 446 -15.77 -4.42 -12.44
CA VAL A 446 -15.01 -5.48 -11.76
C VAL A 446 -15.94 -6.49 -11.08
N SER A 447 -17.24 -6.20 -11.00
CA SER A 447 -18.24 -7.13 -10.47
C SER A 447 -18.46 -8.37 -11.35
N HIS A 448 -18.18 -8.29 -12.66
CA HIS A 448 -18.37 -9.40 -13.60
C HIS A 448 -17.10 -10.25 -13.78
N TYR A 449 -17.22 -11.57 -13.64
CA TYR A 449 -16.08 -12.50 -13.68
C TYR A 449 -15.29 -12.49 -15.01
N GLU A 450 -15.95 -12.14 -16.11
CA GLU A 450 -15.35 -12.05 -17.45
C GLU A 450 -14.29 -10.94 -17.53
N ASN A 451 -14.42 -9.94 -16.67
CA ASN A 451 -13.50 -8.82 -16.56
C ASN A 451 -12.38 -9.05 -15.53
N TRP A 452 -12.35 -10.20 -14.85
CA TRP A 452 -11.32 -10.45 -13.85
C TRP A 452 -9.99 -10.75 -14.50
N ARG A 453 -8.98 -9.97 -14.11
CA ARG A 453 -7.59 -10.18 -14.49
C ARG A 453 -6.71 -10.36 -13.28
N ILE A 454 -5.49 -10.84 -13.47
CA ILE A 454 -4.49 -10.92 -12.41
C ILE A 454 -4.18 -9.52 -11.89
N VAL A 455 -4.39 -9.31 -10.59
CA VAL A 455 -4.13 -8.04 -9.91
C VAL A 455 -3.00 -8.16 -8.91
N ASN A 456 -2.66 -9.38 -8.50
CA ASN A 456 -1.50 -9.64 -7.66
C ASN A 456 -0.99 -11.08 -7.85
N GLN A 457 0.33 -11.23 -7.82
CA GLN A 457 1.03 -12.51 -7.85
C GLN A 457 2.01 -12.57 -6.69
N ASP A 458 1.96 -13.65 -5.93
CA ASP A 458 2.77 -13.84 -4.73
C ASP A 458 3.26 -15.29 -4.63
N GLU A 459 4.14 -15.53 -3.65
CA GLU A 459 4.76 -16.85 -3.43
C GLU A 459 5.45 -17.36 -4.71
N VAL A 460 6.29 -16.51 -5.29
CA VAL A 460 7.05 -16.82 -6.49
C VAL A 460 8.15 -17.82 -6.19
N VAL A 461 8.20 -18.88 -6.99
CA VAL A 461 9.17 -19.97 -6.90
C VAL A 461 9.82 -20.22 -8.25
N ARG A 462 10.98 -20.89 -8.26
CA ARG A 462 11.52 -21.44 -9.49
C ARG A 462 10.58 -22.47 -10.07
N LEU A 463 10.36 -22.43 -11.38
CA LEU A 463 9.51 -23.41 -12.04
C LEU A 463 10.07 -24.83 -11.86
N SER A 464 11.39 -25.01 -11.93
CA SER A 464 12.03 -26.31 -11.72
C SER A 464 11.85 -26.86 -10.30
N GLU A 465 11.91 -26.00 -9.28
CA GLU A 465 11.65 -26.37 -7.89
C GLU A 465 10.20 -26.78 -7.69
N PHE A 466 9.26 -26.03 -8.28
CA PHE A 466 7.84 -26.36 -8.20
C PHE A 466 7.52 -27.66 -8.95
N LEU A 467 8.04 -27.86 -10.17
CA LEU A 467 7.89 -29.10 -10.94
C LEU A 467 8.39 -30.31 -10.15
N ALA A 468 9.48 -30.19 -9.39
CA ALA A 468 10.02 -31.27 -8.57
C ALA A 468 9.10 -31.69 -7.41
N GLU A 469 8.10 -30.88 -7.03
CA GLU A 469 7.10 -31.26 -6.03
C GLU A 469 6.17 -32.38 -6.55
N PHE A 470 6.02 -32.53 -7.88
CA PHE A 470 5.01 -33.38 -8.51
C PHE A 470 5.46 -34.85 -8.63
N PRO A 471 4.62 -35.84 -8.23
CA PRO A 471 4.97 -37.26 -8.29
C PRO A 471 5.34 -37.76 -9.68
N GLU A 472 4.66 -37.30 -10.73
CA GLU A 472 4.93 -37.64 -12.13
C GLU A 472 6.32 -37.18 -12.59
N VAL A 473 6.79 -36.06 -12.09
CA VAL A 473 8.14 -35.54 -12.37
C VAL A 473 9.19 -36.34 -11.61
N LYS A 474 8.94 -36.69 -10.34
CA LYS A 474 9.85 -37.54 -9.55
C LYS A 474 10.09 -38.90 -10.18
N LYS A 475 9.08 -39.46 -10.85
CA LYS A 475 9.22 -40.71 -11.63
C LYS A 475 10.14 -40.55 -12.85
N ILE A 476 10.21 -39.37 -13.43
CA ILE A 476 11.10 -39.06 -14.56
C ILE A 476 12.52 -38.81 -14.04
N ASN A 477 12.66 -37.97 -13.03
CA ASN A 477 13.94 -37.62 -12.42
C ASN A 477 13.71 -37.15 -10.97
N GLU A 478 14.07 -38.01 -10.01
CA GLU A 478 13.92 -37.74 -8.58
C GLU A 478 14.76 -36.54 -8.10
N ASN A 479 15.87 -36.25 -8.79
CA ASN A 479 16.78 -35.14 -8.49
C ASN A 479 16.71 -34.03 -9.56
N LEU A 480 15.52 -33.74 -10.09
CA LEU A 480 15.31 -32.77 -11.18
C LEU A 480 16.05 -31.44 -10.95
N VAL A 481 15.95 -30.88 -9.74
CA VAL A 481 16.56 -29.58 -9.40
C VAL A 481 18.08 -29.62 -9.54
N GLU A 482 18.74 -30.67 -9.03
CA GLU A 482 20.19 -30.82 -9.16
C GLU A 482 20.60 -31.10 -10.60
N TYR A 483 19.81 -31.89 -11.32
CA TYR A 483 20.03 -32.17 -12.73
C TYR A 483 19.98 -30.89 -13.58
N PHE A 484 18.96 -30.05 -13.40
CA PHE A 484 18.84 -28.79 -14.14
C PHE A 484 19.96 -27.82 -13.77
N LYS A 485 20.41 -27.79 -12.51
CA LYS A 485 21.60 -27.01 -12.12
C LYS A 485 22.85 -27.47 -12.88
N LYS A 486 23.10 -28.78 -12.93
CA LYS A 486 24.23 -29.35 -13.70
C LYS A 486 24.15 -28.99 -15.19
N CYS A 487 22.96 -29.07 -15.78
CA CYS A 487 22.76 -28.67 -17.18
C CYS A 487 23.06 -27.17 -17.39
N ALA A 488 22.71 -26.30 -16.44
CA ALA A 488 23.04 -24.88 -16.51
C ALA A 488 24.56 -24.61 -16.41
N ASP A 489 25.30 -25.43 -15.66
CA ASP A 489 26.76 -25.25 -15.48
C ASP A 489 27.59 -25.82 -16.64
N THR A 490 26.98 -26.61 -17.53
CA THR A 490 27.65 -27.25 -18.67
C THR A 490 27.64 -26.31 -19.87
N TYR A 491 28.64 -25.43 -19.97
CA TYR A 491 28.85 -24.52 -21.11
C TYR A 491 29.56 -25.18 -22.30
#